data_AF-A0A497PEA3-F1
#
_entry.id   AF-A0A497PEA3-F1
#
_cell.length_a   1.000
_cell.length_b   1.000
_cell.length_c   1.000
_cell.angle_alpha   90.00
_cell.angle_beta   90.00
_cell.angle_gamma   90.00
#
_symmetry.space_group_name_H-M   'P 1'
#
loop_
_entity.id
_entity.type
_entity.pdbx_description
1 polymer ?
#
loop_
_entity_poly.entity_id
_entity_poly.type
_entity_poly.pdbx_seq_one_letter_code
_entity_poly.pdbx_strand_id
1 'polypeptide(L)'
;MERNYIIALVVIVIIVGSAGAMIFLAPSPLPTPARGDTIIWETIGNPEYMDPHVNYESFGSWIHYNVYETLYTYGWDSADTNPTVPLLAESYEVSSDGLNWTFHLR
;
A
#
# COMPACT_ATOMS: atom_id res chain seq x y z
N MET A 1 -49.37 -26.49 29.96
CA MET A 1 -47.94 -26.49 29.57
C MET A 1 -47.16 -25.96 30.76
N GLU A 2 -46.21 -26.71 31.31
CA GLU A 2 -45.52 -26.25 32.53
C GLU A 2 -44.69 -24.99 32.23
N ARG A 3 -44.63 -24.05 33.19
CA ARG A 3 -43.96 -22.74 33.08
C ARG A 3 -42.55 -22.85 32.50
N ASN A 4 -41.83 -23.93 32.80
CA ASN A 4 -40.47 -24.17 32.35
C ASN A 4 -40.37 -24.46 30.83
N TYR A 5 -41.39 -25.09 30.23
CA TYR A 5 -41.44 -25.33 28.78
C TYR A 5 -41.66 -24.04 27.99
N ILE A 6 -42.49 -23.13 28.52
CA ILE A 6 -42.75 -21.82 27.90
C ILE A 6 -41.46 -20.98 27.94
N ILE A 7 -40.74 -20.98 29.06
CA ILE A 7 -39.46 -20.27 29.20
C ILE A 7 -38.43 -20.83 28.21
N ALA A 8 -38.30 -22.17 28.11
CA ALA A 8 -37.37 -22.79 27.18
C ALA A 8 -37.65 -22.42 25.72
N LEU A 9 -38.92 -22.39 25.31
CA LEU A 9 -39.31 -22.06 23.94
C LEU A 9 -39.02 -20.59 23.60
N VAL A 10 -39.29 -19.66 24.53
CA VAL A 10 -38.96 -18.23 24.34
C VAL A 10 -37.46 -18.02 24.21
N VAL A 11 -36.65 -18.70 25.03
CA VAL A 11 -35.19 -18.60 24.95
C VAL A 11 -34.67 -19.11 23.60
N ILE A 12 -35.20 -20.23 23.10
CA ILE A 12 -34.83 -20.77 21.79
C ILE A 12 -35.17 -19.78 20.68
N VAL A 13 -36.37 -19.19 20.69
CA VAL A 13 -36.79 -18.21 19.66
C VAL A 13 -35.90 -16.97 19.69
N ILE A 14 -35.51 -16.48 20.87
CA ILE A 14 -34.61 -15.33 21.00
C ILE A 14 -33.22 -15.66 20.46
N ILE A 15 -32.67 -16.84 20.78
CA ILE A 15 -31.34 -17.26 20.31
C ILE A 15 -31.34 -17.43 18.78
N VAL A 16 -32.36 -18.08 18.23
CA VAL A 16 -32.47 -18.29 16.78
C VAL A 16 -32.69 -16.97 16.05
N GLY A 17 -33.55 -16.10 16.58
CA GLY A 17 -33.80 -14.77 16.01
C GLY A 17 -32.56 -13.86 16.04
N SER A 18 -31.80 -13.88 17.13
CA SER A 18 -30.56 -13.09 17.26
C SER A 18 -29.43 -13.64 16.37
N ALA A 19 -29.28 -14.96 16.26
CA ALA A 19 -28.34 -15.57 15.32
C ALA A 19 -28.69 -15.25 13.85
N GLY A 20 -29.98 -15.32 13.49
CA GLY A 20 -30.46 -14.95 12.16
C GLY A 20 -30.23 -13.47 11.84
N ALA A 21 -30.50 -12.58 12.80
CA ALA A 21 -30.24 -11.15 12.64
C ALA A 21 -28.75 -10.84 12.45
N MET A 22 -27.87 -11.50 13.21
CA MET A 22 -26.41 -11.33 13.08
C MET A 22 -25.90 -11.73 11.69
N ILE A 23 -26.45 -12.80 11.10
CA ILE A 23 -26.07 -13.25 9.75
C ILE A 23 -26.65 -12.32 8.68
N PHE A 24 -27.88 -11.84 8.83
CA PHE A 24 -28.53 -10.98 7.85
C PHE A 24 -28.02 -9.53 7.86
N LEU A 25 -27.60 -9.03 9.03
CA LEU A 25 -27.01 -7.70 9.19
C LEU A 25 -25.48 -7.71 9.11
N ALA A 26 -24.85 -8.88 8.92
CA ALA A 26 -23.42 -8.94 8.67
C ALA A 26 -23.10 -8.13 7.41
N PRO A 27 -22.17 -7.16 7.47
CA PRO A 27 -21.73 -6.47 6.28
C PRO A 27 -21.16 -7.49 5.29
N SER A 28 -21.60 -7.43 4.03
CA SER A 28 -20.99 -8.22 2.96
C SER A 28 -19.48 -7.96 2.96
N PRO A 29 -18.64 -9.01 2.83
CA PRO A 29 -17.21 -8.80 2.69
C PRO A 29 -16.99 -7.87 1.50
N LEU A 30 -16.26 -6.79 1.73
CA LEU A 30 -15.86 -5.89 0.65
C LEU A 30 -15.15 -6.75 -0.41
N PRO A 31 -15.41 -6.51 -1.71
CA PRO A 31 -14.64 -7.16 -2.75
C PRO A 31 -13.16 -6.90 -2.46
N THR A 32 -12.38 -7.96 -2.26
CA THR A 32 -10.93 -7.83 -2.29
C THR A 32 -10.59 -7.23 -3.65
N PRO A 33 -9.92 -6.07 -3.72
CA PRO A 33 -9.47 -5.54 -5.00
C PRO A 33 -8.71 -6.66 -5.68
N ALA A 34 -9.13 -7.04 -6.90
CA ALA A 34 -8.33 -7.95 -7.69
C ALA A 34 -6.95 -7.31 -7.79
N ARG A 35 -5.93 -7.96 -7.23
CA ARG A 35 -4.55 -7.59 -7.48
C ARG A 35 -4.35 -7.87 -8.96
N GLY A 36 -4.60 -6.87 -9.79
CA GLY A 36 -4.26 -6.97 -11.19
C GLY A 36 -2.75 -7.04 -11.26
N ASP A 37 -2.21 -8.21 -11.59
CA ASP A 37 -0.77 -8.38 -11.84
C ASP A 37 -0.32 -7.61 -13.09
N THR A 38 -1.24 -6.94 -13.79
CA THR A 38 -1.00 -6.18 -15.02
C THR A 38 -1.61 -4.80 -14.90
N ILE A 39 -0.76 -3.78 -15.05
CA ILE A 39 -1.17 -2.39 -15.25
C ILE A 39 -1.07 -2.11 -16.75
N ILE A 40 -2.18 -1.68 -17.35
CA ILE A 40 -2.21 -1.17 -18.72
C ILE A 40 -2.29 0.35 -18.63
N TRP A 41 -1.29 1.04 -19.17
CA TRP A 41 -1.19 2.50 -19.11
C TRP A 41 -1.06 3.07 -20.53
N GLU A 42 -2.00 3.96 -20.89
CA GLU A 42 -1.92 4.73 -22.13
C GLU A 42 -0.99 5.94 -21.95
N THR A 43 -0.20 6.22 -22.97
CA THR A 43 0.73 7.33 -22.97
C THR A 43 0.63 8.13 -24.27
N ILE A 44 1.00 9.41 -24.22
CA ILE A 44 0.97 10.30 -25.40
C ILE A 44 2.10 10.02 -26.40
N GLY A 45 3.08 9.18 -26.03
CA GLY A 45 4.27 8.87 -26.81
C GLY A 45 5.22 7.92 -26.08
N ASN A 46 6.45 7.81 -26.59
CA ASN A 46 7.55 7.08 -25.95
C ASN A 46 8.43 8.03 -25.12
N PRO A 47 9.13 7.53 -24.09
CA PRO A 47 10.19 8.29 -23.43
C PRO A 47 11.32 8.58 -24.42
N GLU A 48 12.02 9.71 -24.22
CA GLU A 48 13.14 10.09 -25.08
C GLU A 48 14.43 9.38 -24.66
N TYR A 49 14.60 9.17 -23.35
CA TYR A 49 15.80 8.56 -22.76
C TYR A 49 15.44 7.46 -21.77
N MET A 50 15.98 6.27 -21.98
CA MET A 50 15.87 5.14 -21.03
C MET A 50 17.17 4.85 -20.27
N ASP A 51 18.29 5.47 -20.68
CA ASP A 51 19.51 5.49 -19.88
C ASP A 51 19.35 6.56 -18.77
N PRO A 52 19.32 6.17 -17.48
CA PRO A 52 19.13 7.11 -16.38
C PRO A 52 20.26 8.14 -16.25
N HIS A 53 21.43 7.91 -16.87
CA HIS A 53 22.55 8.86 -16.82
C HIS A 53 22.28 10.14 -17.63
N VAL A 54 21.48 10.05 -18.70
CA VAL A 54 21.26 11.15 -19.64
C VAL A 54 19.81 11.62 -19.68
N ASN A 55 18.91 10.97 -18.95
CA ASN A 55 17.51 11.34 -18.91
C ASN A 55 17.31 12.69 -18.19
N TYR A 56 16.61 13.62 -18.86
CA TYR A 56 16.24 14.93 -18.32
C TYR A 56 14.77 15.27 -18.61
N GLU A 57 13.93 14.25 -18.75
CA GLU A 57 12.51 14.41 -19.01
C GLU A 57 11.65 13.60 -18.01
N SER A 58 10.41 14.05 -17.79
CA SER A 58 9.57 13.52 -16.72
C SER A 58 9.11 12.09 -17.00
N PHE A 59 8.75 11.78 -18.24
CA PHE A 59 8.16 10.52 -18.65
C PHE A 59 9.10 9.32 -18.51
N GLY A 60 10.35 9.43 -18.96
CA GLY A 60 11.41 8.47 -18.67
C GLY A 60 11.68 8.36 -17.18
N SER A 61 11.63 9.48 -16.45
CA SER A 61 11.78 9.48 -14.98
C SER A 61 10.66 8.68 -14.28
N TRP A 62 9.40 8.80 -14.75
CA TRP A 62 8.27 8.01 -14.25
C TRP A 62 8.50 6.51 -14.40
N ILE A 63 9.06 6.09 -15.54
CA ILE A 63 9.39 4.68 -15.76
C ILE A 63 10.56 4.28 -14.85
N HIS A 64 11.60 5.12 -14.73
CA HIS A 64 12.77 4.85 -13.88
C HIS A 64 12.41 4.61 -12.41
N TYR A 65 11.45 5.36 -11.85
CA TYR A 65 10.98 5.15 -10.47
C TYR A 65 10.39 3.75 -10.21
N ASN A 66 10.03 3.01 -11.27
CA ASN A 66 9.45 1.68 -11.16
C ASN A 66 10.44 0.54 -11.48
N VAL A 67 11.57 0.84 -12.15
CA VAL A 67 12.52 -0.18 -12.63
C VAL A 67 13.92 -0.04 -12.05
N TYR A 68 14.25 1.11 -11.45
CA TYR A 68 15.50 1.34 -10.73
C TYR A 68 15.23 1.74 -9.28
N GLU A 69 16.15 1.38 -8.40
CA GLU A 69 16.19 1.91 -7.04
C GLU A 69 17.44 2.79 -6.87
N THR A 70 17.26 3.91 -6.18
CA THR A 70 18.34 4.81 -5.74
C THR A 70 18.76 4.48 -4.29
N LEU A 71 19.70 5.23 -3.70
CA LEU A 71 20.00 5.09 -2.28
C LEU A 71 18.80 5.47 -1.40
N TYR A 72 18.20 6.62 -1.72
CA TYR A 72 17.02 7.19 -1.08
C TYR A 72 16.05 7.71 -2.15
N THR A 73 14.77 7.81 -1.80
CA THR A 73 13.69 8.39 -2.61
C THR A 73 12.83 9.36 -1.79
N TYR A 74 11.85 9.96 -2.44
CA TYR A 74 10.89 10.89 -1.86
C TYR A 74 9.69 10.13 -1.27
N GLY A 75 8.98 10.77 -0.33
CA GLY A 75 7.70 10.25 0.12
C GLY A 75 6.67 10.25 -1.01
N TRP A 76 6.05 9.10 -1.29
CA TRP A 76 4.91 9.02 -2.20
C TRP A 76 3.72 9.81 -1.64
N ASP A 77 2.89 10.37 -2.52
CA ASP A 77 1.72 11.18 -2.18
C ASP A 77 2.00 12.35 -1.22
N SER A 78 3.22 12.89 -1.29
CA SER A 78 3.67 14.00 -0.45
C SER A 78 4.10 15.20 -1.29
N ALA A 79 3.89 16.40 -0.76
CA ALA A 79 4.52 17.62 -1.27
C ALA A 79 5.95 17.82 -0.75
N ASP A 80 6.42 16.94 0.14
CA ASP A 80 7.79 16.96 0.66
C ASP A 80 8.76 16.46 -0.42
N THR A 81 9.67 17.34 -0.82
CA THR A 81 10.70 17.05 -1.83
C THR A 81 12.04 16.66 -1.20
N ASN A 82 12.09 16.37 0.11
CA ASN A 82 13.29 15.83 0.73
C ASN A 82 13.39 14.31 0.48
N PRO A 83 14.54 13.80 0.00
CA PRO A 83 14.73 12.38 -0.26
C PRO A 83 15.06 11.63 1.03
N THR A 84 14.06 11.45 1.90
CA THR A 84 14.24 10.85 3.24
C THR A 84 13.85 9.39 3.32
N VAL A 85 13.27 8.81 2.26
CA VAL A 85 12.79 7.43 2.26
C VAL A 85 13.91 6.49 1.81
N PRO A 86 14.36 5.53 2.62
CA PRO A 86 15.41 4.59 2.22
C PRO A 86 14.93 3.63 1.12
N LEU A 87 15.81 3.32 0.16
CA LEU A 87 15.62 2.26 -0.84
C LEU A 87 16.77 1.24 -0.78
N LEU A 88 17.86 1.48 -1.51
CA LEU A 88 19.05 0.62 -1.46
C LEU A 88 19.88 0.84 -0.19
N ALA A 89 19.89 2.08 0.33
CA ALA A 89 20.60 2.40 1.56
C ALA A 89 19.70 2.19 2.78
N GLU A 90 20.22 1.50 3.80
CA GLU A 90 19.55 1.30 5.09
C GLU A 90 19.88 2.42 6.08
N SER A 91 21.06 3.02 5.96
CA SER A 91 21.53 4.13 6.79
C SER A 91 22.68 4.90 6.11
N TYR A 92 23.01 6.06 6.65
CA TYR A 92 24.20 6.81 6.26
C TYR A 92 24.85 7.51 7.45
N GLU A 93 26.15 7.74 7.33
CA GLU A 93 26.95 8.55 8.23
C GLU A 93 27.51 9.76 7.47
N VAL A 94 27.53 10.93 8.10
CA VAL A 94 28.09 12.16 7.54
C VAL A 94 29.26 12.61 8.40
N SER A 95 30.40 12.91 7.79
CA SER A 95 31.56 13.46 8.49
C SER A 95 31.25 14.81 9.15
N SER A 96 32.02 15.19 10.16
CA SER A 96 31.82 16.44 10.90
C SER A 96 31.89 17.70 10.04
N ASP A 97 32.58 17.64 8.89
CA ASP A 97 32.69 18.73 7.92
C ASP A 97 31.60 18.69 6.82
N GLY A 98 30.76 17.65 6.80
CA GLY A 98 29.68 17.50 5.82
C GLY A 98 30.11 17.02 4.42
N LEU A 99 31.39 16.73 4.22
CA LEU A 99 31.95 16.46 2.88
C LEU A 99 32.04 14.98 2.52
N ASN A 100 31.95 14.08 3.51
CA ASN A 100 32.01 12.65 3.30
C ASN A 100 30.70 12.01 3.78
N TRP A 101 30.08 11.25 2.88
CA TRP A 101 28.86 10.51 3.12
C TRP A 101 29.14 9.03 2.93
N THR A 102 28.93 8.24 3.97
CA THR A 102 29.07 6.78 3.94
C THR A 102 27.69 6.16 3.99
N PHE A 103 27.30 5.39 2.97
CA PHE A 103 26.01 4.71 2.92
C PHE A 103 26.18 3.22 3.17
N HIS A 104 25.28 2.63 3.94
CA HIS A 104 25.23 1.19 4.19
C HIS A 104 24.08 0.60 3.36
N LEU A 105 24.40 -0.35 2.49
CA LEU A 105 23.42 -1.00 1.61
C LEU A 105 22.86 -2.27 2.25
N ARG A 106 21.64 -2.65 1.85
CA ARG A 106 20.98 -3.92 2.21
C ARG A 106 21.59 -5.15 1.55
#